data_AF-A0A9X6AAC0-F1
#
_entry.id   AF-A0A9X6AAC0-F1
#
_cell.length_a   1.000
_cell.length_b   1.000
_cell.length_c   1.000
_cell.angle_alpha   90.00
_cell.angle_beta   90.00
_cell.angle_gamma   90.00
#
_symmetry.space_group_name_H-M   'P 1'
#
loop_
_entity.id
_entity.type
_entity.pdbx_description
1 polymer ?
#
loop_
_entity_poly.entity_id
_entity_poly.type
_entity_poly.pdbx_seq_one_letter_code
_entity_poly.pdbx_strand_id
1 'polypeptide(L)'
;RYRALPQNALDAAARIDTPVLLLAGSENGLWLDSQRLCHDVLARRQPQLDVAYTEIPGYGHLDTFLGRGAALDVFGHILEFLGERR
;
A
#
# COMPACT_ATOMS: atom_id res chain seq x y z
N ARG A 1 24.15 -9.08 18.77
CA ARG A 1 23.44 -7.84 19.17
C ARG A 1 22.88 -7.20 17.89
N TYR A 2 21.57 -6.99 17.80
CA TYR A 2 20.93 -6.46 16.59
C TYR A 2 21.10 -4.94 16.47
N ARG A 3 21.07 -4.43 15.24
CA ARG A 3 21.10 -2.99 14.96
C ARG A 3 19.76 -2.37 15.39
N ALA A 4 19.79 -1.16 15.94
CA ALA A 4 18.56 -0.45 16.28
C ALA A 4 17.74 -0.15 15.02
N LEU A 5 16.41 -0.23 15.14
CA LEU A 5 15.50 0.19 14.08
C LEU A 5 15.52 1.71 13.93
N PRO A 6 15.26 2.25 12.73
CA PRO A 6 15.12 3.68 12.54
C PRO A 6 13.93 4.22 13.34
N GLN A 7 14.03 5.48 13.78
CA GLN A 7 12.94 6.14 14.49
C GLN A 7 11.70 6.31 13.61
N ASN A 8 11.89 6.49 12.30
CA ASN A 8 10.83 6.51 11.32
C ASN A 8 11.21 5.64 10.11
N ALA A 9 10.34 4.69 9.76
CA ALA A 9 10.57 3.77 8.65
C ALA A 9 10.69 4.49 7.29
N LEU A 10 10.09 5.68 7.14
CA LEU A 10 10.07 6.44 5.89
C LEU A 10 11.31 7.34 5.70
N ASP A 11 12.20 7.45 6.70
CA ASP A 11 13.45 8.25 6.55
C ASP A 11 14.36 7.69 5.45
N ALA A 12 14.25 6.39 5.18
CA ALA A 12 14.99 5.69 4.13
C ALA A 12 14.16 5.46 2.85
N ALA A 13 12.98 6.07 2.72
CA ALA A 13 12.06 5.80 1.61
C ALA A 13 12.66 6.12 0.22
N ALA A 14 13.60 7.06 0.13
CA ALA A 14 14.31 7.38 -1.11
C ALA A 14 15.09 6.19 -1.71
N ARG A 15 15.32 5.12 -0.93
CA ARG A 15 16.00 3.89 -1.38
C ARG A 15 15.06 2.90 -2.05
N ILE A 16 13.76 3.14 -2.06
CA ILE A 16 12.79 2.30 -2.76
C ILE A 16 13.00 2.48 -4.26
N ASP A 17 13.41 1.42 -4.94
CA ASP A 17 13.70 1.39 -6.37
C ASP A 17 12.70 0.51 -7.15
N THR A 18 11.75 -0.10 -6.45
CA THR A 18 10.66 -0.89 -7.03
C THR A 18 9.35 -0.11 -6.98
N PRO A 19 8.51 -0.15 -8.03
CA PRO A 19 7.14 0.34 -7.95
C PRO A 19 6.38 -0.29 -6.78
N VAL A 20 5.56 0.50 -6.08
CA VAL A 20 4.80 0.06 -4.92
C VAL A 20 3.30 0.27 -5.15
N LEU A 21 2.50 -0.76 -4.85
CA LEU A 21 1.05 -0.66 -4.73
C LEU A 21 0.66 -0.68 -3.25
N LEU A 22 0.05 0.39 -2.77
CA LEU A 22 -0.59 0.46 -1.45
C LEU A 22 -2.07 0.13 -1.61
N LEU A 23 -2.55 -0.89 -0.90
CA LEU A 23 -3.91 -1.37 -1.00
C LEU A 23 -4.60 -1.36 0.37
N ALA A 24 -5.83 -0.86 0.42
CA ALA A 24 -6.61 -0.75 1.65
C ALA A 24 -8.09 -1.02 1.39
N GLY A 25 -8.81 -1.50 2.40
CA GLY A 25 -10.26 -1.47 2.41
C GLY A 25 -10.78 -0.18 3.06
N SER A 26 -11.91 0.36 2.60
CA SER A 26 -12.48 1.61 3.11
C SER A 26 -13.04 1.49 4.54
N GLU A 27 -13.31 0.27 5.01
CA GLU A 27 -13.79 -0.04 6.36
C GLU A 27 -12.68 -0.68 7.22
N ASN A 28 -11.42 -0.33 6.95
CA ASN A 28 -10.27 -0.82 7.71
C ASN A 28 -10.26 -0.30 9.17
N GLY A 29 -10.85 -1.05 10.09
CA GLY A 29 -10.83 -0.73 11.52
C GLY A 29 -9.53 -1.04 12.27
N LEU A 30 -8.54 -1.68 11.62
CA LEU A 30 -7.29 -2.10 12.27
C LEU A 30 -6.17 -1.08 12.08
N TRP A 31 -5.97 -0.66 10.84
CA TRP A 31 -4.93 0.29 10.45
C TRP A 31 -5.50 1.58 9.87
N LEU A 32 -6.81 1.79 9.95
CA LEU A 32 -7.52 3.02 9.59
C LEU A 32 -7.07 3.53 8.20
N ASP A 33 -6.73 4.81 8.12
CA ASP A 33 -6.29 5.53 6.93
C ASP A 33 -4.77 5.45 6.68
N SER A 34 -4.04 4.56 7.35
CA SER A 34 -2.58 4.50 7.29
C SER A 34 -1.99 4.35 5.88
N GLN A 35 -2.65 3.60 4.99
CA GLN A 35 -2.18 3.43 3.61
C GLN A 35 -2.33 4.72 2.80
N ARG A 36 -3.46 5.44 2.95
CA ARG A 36 -3.66 6.75 2.35
C ARG A 36 -2.67 7.77 2.90
N LEU A 37 -2.50 7.81 4.22
CA LEU A 37 -1.52 8.69 4.86
C LEU A 37 -0.09 8.38 4.39
N CYS A 38 0.27 7.11 4.26
CA CYS A 38 1.56 6.69 3.73
C CYS A 38 1.76 7.18 2.29
N HIS A 39 0.75 7.00 1.43
CA HIS A 39 0.75 7.52 0.06
C HIS A 39 0.97 9.04 0.02
N ASP A 40 0.19 9.81 0.79
CA ASP A 40 0.30 11.26 0.86
C ASP A 40 1.65 11.74 1.40
N VAL A 41 2.23 11.00 2.34
CA VAL A 41 3.56 11.31 2.89
C VAL A 41 4.65 11.01 1.86
N LEU A 42 4.58 9.88 1.16
CA LEU A 42 5.55 9.52 0.13
C LEU A 42 5.46 10.45 -1.08
N ALA A 43 4.26 10.77 -1.56
CA ALA A 43 4.04 11.71 -2.66
C ALA A 43 4.64 13.10 -2.35
N ARG A 44 4.58 13.55 -1.09
CA ARG A 44 5.17 14.82 -0.66
C ARG A 44 6.69 14.75 -0.43
N ARG A 45 7.18 13.70 0.22
CA ARG A 45 8.60 13.59 0.64
C ARG A 45 9.51 13.05 -0.47
N GLN A 46 8.98 12.20 -1.34
CA GLN A 46 9.70 11.44 -2.35
C GLN A 46 8.88 11.36 -3.65
N PRO A 47 8.59 12.51 -4.31
CA PRO A 47 7.71 12.57 -5.49
C PRO A 47 8.21 11.77 -6.69
N GLN A 48 9.49 11.35 -6.69
CA GLN A 48 10.09 10.51 -7.71
C GLN A 48 9.73 9.02 -7.58
N LEU A 49 9.16 8.58 -6.45
CA LEU A 49 8.77 7.18 -6.26
C LEU A 49 7.50 6.86 -7.03
N ASP A 50 7.48 5.70 -7.67
CA ASP A 50 6.29 5.14 -8.31
C ASP A 50 5.45 4.42 -7.26
N VAL A 51 4.50 5.14 -6.66
CA VAL A 51 3.61 4.64 -5.61
C VAL A 51 2.16 4.83 -6.02
N ALA A 52 1.47 3.72 -6.29
CA ALA A 52 0.05 3.66 -6.53
C ALA A 52 -0.72 3.42 -5.22
N TYR A 53 -1.96 3.92 -5.15
CA TYR A 53 -2.89 3.68 -4.04
C TYR A 53 -4.25 3.23 -4.57
N THR A 54 -4.76 2.12 -4.03
CA THR A 54 -6.09 1.58 -4.34
C THR A 54 -6.86 1.33 -3.06
N GLU A 55 -8.10 1.84 -3.01
CA GLU A 55 -9.03 1.63 -1.90
C GLU A 55 -10.22 0.78 -2.37
N ILE A 56 -10.54 -0.26 -1.60
CA ILE A 56 -11.60 -1.23 -1.91
C ILE A 56 -12.83 -0.89 -1.03
N PRO A 57 -13.95 -0.44 -1.63
CA PRO A 57 -15.14 -0.04 -0.87
C PRO A 57 -15.75 -1.20 -0.08
N GLY A 58 -16.11 -0.96 1.19
CA GLY A 58 -16.79 -1.92 2.06
C GLY A 58 -15.91 -3.04 2.63
N TYR A 59 -14.60 -2.99 2.38
CA TYR A 59 -13.66 -4.01 2.84
C TYR A 59 -12.96 -3.57 4.14
N GLY A 60 -12.79 -4.49 5.08
CA GLY A 60 -11.87 -4.36 6.20
C GLY A 60 -10.42 -4.70 5.81
N HIS A 61 -9.51 -4.68 6.78
CA HIS A 61 -8.08 -4.91 6.51
C HIS A 61 -7.76 -6.30 5.93
N LEU A 62 -8.34 -7.35 6.51
CA LEU A 62 -8.09 -8.72 6.07
C LEU A 62 -8.98 -9.11 4.88
N ASP A 63 -10.09 -8.40 4.65
CA ASP A 63 -10.99 -8.69 3.54
C ASP A 63 -10.30 -8.49 2.20
N THR A 64 -9.31 -7.60 2.11
CA THR A 64 -8.55 -7.39 0.86
C THR A 64 -7.73 -8.61 0.44
N PHE A 65 -7.51 -9.56 1.37
CA PHE A 65 -6.76 -10.78 1.12
C PHE A 65 -7.65 -12.03 1.20
N LEU A 66 -8.58 -12.06 2.16
CA LEU A 66 -9.33 -13.24 2.56
C LEU A 66 -10.85 -13.07 2.45
N GLY A 67 -11.32 -11.88 2.05
CA GLY A 67 -12.73 -11.60 1.87
C GLY A 67 -13.32 -12.51 0.79
N ARG A 68 -14.58 -12.90 0.95
CA ARG A 68 -15.27 -13.81 0.00
C ARG A 68 -15.19 -13.30 -1.46
N GLY A 69 -15.27 -11.98 -1.64
CA GLY A 69 -15.19 -11.32 -2.96
C GLY A 69 -13.78 -10.91 -3.38
N ALA A 70 -12.74 -11.14 -2.57
CA ALA A 70 -11.41 -10.55 -2.80
C ALA A 70 -10.79 -10.93 -4.16
N ALA A 71 -11.02 -12.16 -4.60
CA ALA A 71 -10.54 -12.61 -5.91
C ALA A 71 -11.17 -11.83 -7.08
N LEU A 72 -12.40 -11.34 -6.93
CA LEU A 72 -13.12 -10.57 -7.94
C LEU A 72 -12.83 -9.08 -7.80
N ASP A 73 -12.87 -8.56 -6.58
CA ASP A 73 -12.87 -7.12 -6.32
C ASP A 73 -11.46 -6.55 -6.10
N VAL A 74 -10.46 -7.39 -5.79
CA VAL A 74 -9.13 -6.94 -5.36
C VAL A 74 -8.01 -7.42 -6.28
N PHE A 75 -7.99 -8.72 -6.61
CA PHE A 75 -6.81 -9.30 -7.27
C PHE A 75 -6.60 -8.78 -8.69
N GLY A 76 -7.67 -8.32 -9.36
CA GLY A 76 -7.57 -7.63 -10.65
C GLY A 76 -6.63 -6.41 -10.59
N HIS A 77 -6.73 -5.59 -9.55
CA HIS A 77 -5.86 -4.43 -9.36
C HIS A 77 -4.38 -4.80 -9.16
N ILE A 78 -4.12 -5.92 -8.47
CA ILE A 78 -2.77 -6.43 -8.26
C ILE A 78 -2.18 -6.89 -9.60
N LEU A 79 -2.96 -7.65 -10.38
CA LEU A 79 -2.52 -8.15 -11.68
C LEU A 79 -2.32 -7.03 -12.70
N GLU A 80 -3.19 -6.03 -12.71
CA GLU A 80 -3.06 -4.83 -13.54
C GLU A 80 -1.76 -4.08 -13.21
N PHE A 81 -1.52 -3.79 -11.93
CA PHE A 81 -0.31 -3.12 -11.47
C PHE A 81 0.97 -3.88 -11.86
N LEU A 82 0.98 -5.21 -11.71
CA LEU A 82 2.11 -6.05 -12.12
C LEU A 82 2.25 -6.11 -13.65
N GLY A 83 1.13 -6.15 -14.38
CA GLY A 83 1.09 -6.29 -15.84
C GLY A 83 1.61 -5.07 -16.59
N GLU A 84 1.34 -3.87 -16.08
CA GLU A 84 1.86 -2.61 -16.64
C GLU A 84 3.40 -2.49 -16.56
N ARG A 85 4.06 -3.33 -15.74
CA ARG A 85 5.47 -3.19 -15.33
C ARG A 85 6.33 -4.34 -15.88
N ARG A 86 5.78 -5.07 -16.86
CA ARG A 86 6.40 -6.22 -17.52
C ARG A 86 7.26 -5.82 -18.72
#